data_AF-A0A5C7XHA6-F1
#
_entry.id   AF-A0A5C7XHA6-F1
#
_cell.length_a   1.000
_cell.length_b   1.000
_cell.length_c   1.000
_cell.angle_alpha   90.00
_cell.angle_beta   90.00
_cell.angle_gamma   90.00
#
_symmetry.space_group_name_H-M   'P 1'
#
loop_
_entity.id
_entity.type
_entity.pdbx_description
1 polymer ?
#
loop_
_entity_poly.entity_id
_entity_poly.type
_entity_poly.pdbx_seq_one_letter_code
_entity_poly.pdbx_strand_id
1 'polypeptide(L)'
;MAKTPKRPRDPNQLAKLIADIATGEVTEPKTDDGKDPAAVALGRKGGLKGGKARAASLTAEARAEIAKKAASKRWESRKQQQAIDSEE
;
A
#
# COMPACT_ATOMS: atom_id res chain seq x y z
N MET A 1 0.37 2.29 -7.92
CA MET A 1 -0.58 1.22 -7.59
C MET A 1 -1.97 1.74 -7.88
N ALA A 2 -2.79 0.97 -8.58
CA ALA A 2 -4.08 1.43 -9.05
C ALA A 2 -4.95 1.85 -7.87
N LYS A 3 -5.60 3.00 -8.06
CA LYS A 3 -6.56 3.68 -7.19
C LYS A 3 -7.84 2.80 -7.09
N THR A 4 -7.74 1.62 -6.48
CA THR A 4 -8.94 0.85 -6.18
C THR A 4 -9.63 1.51 -4.99
N PRO A 5 -10.87 2.00 -5.12
CA PRO A 5 -11.60 2.56 -4.00
C PRO A 5 -11.68 1.55 -2.86
N LYS A 6 -11.56 2.01 -1.61
CA LYS A 6 -11.75 1.15 -0.45
C LYS A 6 -13.19 0.63 -0.48
N ARG A 7 -13.34 -0.69 -0.60
CA ARG A 7 -14.65 -1.36 -0.58
C ARG A 7 -14.80 -2.18 0.70
N PRO A 8 -16.03 -2.31 1.22
CA PRO A 8 -16.33 -3.23 2.32
C PRO A 8 -15.86 -4.66 1.98
N ARG A 9 -15.38 -5.39 2.99
CA ARG A 9 -14.97 -6.79 2.85
C ARG A 9 -16.16 -7.74 2.89
N ASP A 10 -17.23 -7.34 3.56
CA ASP A 10 -18.47 -8.10 3.66
C ASP A 10 -19.25 -8.07 2.34
N PRO A 11 -19.71 -9.23 1.82
CA PRO A 11 -20.45 -9.31 0.56
C PRO A 11 -21.79 -8.56 0.55
N ASN A 12 -22.53 -8.55 1.67
CA ASN A 12 -23.84 -7.90 1.74
C ASN A 12 -23.69 -6.38 1.74
N GLN A 13 -22.73 -5.86 2.50
CA GLN A 13 -22.37 -4.44 2.49
C GLN A 13 -21.87 -4.00 1.11
N LEU A 14 -21.10 -4.85 0.43
CA LEU A 14 -20.65 -4.57 -0.92
C LEU A 14 -21.80 -4.54 -1.93
N ALA A 15 -22.73 -5.50 -1.84
CA ALA A 15 -23.90 -5.54 -2.71
C ALA A 15 -24.77 -4.29 -2.54
N LYS A 16 -24.99 -3.85 -1.30
CA LYS A 16 -25.67 -2.59 -1.00
C LYS A 16 -24.93 -1.39 -1.63
N LEU A 17 -23.62 -1.27 -1.39
CA LEU A 17 -22.82 -0.18 -1.95
C LEU A 17 -22.90 -0.13 -3.49
N ILE A 18 -22.92 -1.28 -4.16
CA ILE A 18 -23.06 -1.35 -5.62
C ILE A 18 -24.43 -0.82 -6.06
N ALA A 19 -25.50 -1.21 -5.37
CA ALA A 19 -26.85 -0.74 -5.65
C ALA A 19 -26.96 0.78 -5.44
N ASP A 20 -26.48 1.30 -4.31
CA ASP A 20 -26.52 2.73 -3.97
C ASP A 20 -25.72 3.58 -4.98
N ILE A 21 -24.61 3.05 -5.53
CA ILE A 21 -23.85 3.72 -6.59
C ILE A 21 -24.62 3.69 -7.92
N ALA A 22 -25.25 2.57 -8.27
CA ALA A 22 -25.98 2.42 -9.51
C ALA A 22 -27.25 3.27 -9.56
N THR A 23 -27.91 3.49 -8.42
CA THR A 23 -29.09 4.37 -8.28
C THR A 23 -28.71 5.84 -8.14
N GLY A 24 -27.42 6.15 -7.94
CA GLY A 24 -26.92 7.51 -7.77
C GLY A 24 -27.13 8.09 -6.37
N GLU A 25 -27.54 7.28 -5.39
CA GLU A 25 -27.65 7.68 -3.99
C GLU A 25 -26.27 7.94 -3.36
N VAL A 26 -25.24 7.23 -3.81
CA VAL A 26 -23.85 7.37 -3.35
C VAL A 26 -22.90 7.59 -4.52
N THR A 27 -22.09 8.65 -4.47
CA THR A 27 -21.01 8.86 -5.44
C THR A 27 -19.82 7.96 -5.15
N GLU A 28 -19.17 7.44 -6.19
CA GLU A 28 -17.96 6.63 -6.03
C GLU A 28 -16.90 7.34 -5.17
N PRO A 29 -16.33 6.66 -4.15
CA PRO A 29 -15.35 7.28 -3.30
C PRO A 29 -14.12 7.64 -4.13
N LYS A 30 -13.84 8.94 -4.21
CA LYS A 30 -12.63 9.45 -4.86
C LYS A 30 -11.43 8.87 -4.15
N THR A 31 -10.61 8.20 -4.94
CA THR A 31 -9.35 7.56 -4.54
C THR A 31 -8.20 8.56 -4.50
N ASP A 32 -8.48 9.82 -4.81
CA ASP A 32 -7.60 10.91 -4.44
C ASP A 32 -7.84 11.26 -2.98
N ASP A 33 -6.83 11.11 -2.12
CA ASP A 33 -6.90 11.44 -0.69
C ASP A 33 -7.06 12.96 -0.43
N GLY A 34 -7.71 13.70 -1.35
CA GLY A 34 -7.79 15.15 -1.34
C GLY A 34 -6.50 15.87 -1.76
N LYS A 35 -5.59 15.18 -2.47
CA LYS A 35 -4.30 15.75 -2.87
C LYS A 35 -4.44 16.49 -4.20
N ASP A 36 -3.64 17.54 -4.38
CA ASP A 36 -3.56 18.23 -5.67
C ASP A 36 -3.05 17.25 -6.76
N PRO A 37 -3.83 17.00 -7.84
CA PRO A 37 -3.46 16.10 -8.91
C PRO A 37 -2.10 16.44 -9.55
N ALA A 38 -1.78 17.74 -9.67
CA ALA A 38 -0.52 18.19 -10.23
C ALA A 38 0.67 17.81 -9.31
N ALA A 39 0.50 17.97 -8.00
CA ALA A 39 1.52 17.58 -7.01
C ALA A 39 1.75 16.06 -7.00
N VAL A 40 0.68 15.26 -7.10
CA VAL A 40 0.79 13.79 -7.19
C VAL A 40 1.56 13.37 -8.45
N ALA A 41 1.24 13.98 -9.60
CA ALA A 41 1.94 13.70 -10.86
C ALA A 41 3.42 14.06 -10.78
N LEU A 42 3.76 15.22 -10.19
CA LEU A 42 5.13 15.67 -9.97
C LEU A 42 5.89 14.71 -9.05
N GLY A 43 5.31 14.37 -7.89
CA GLY A 43 5.91 13.43 -6.94
C GLY A 43 6.20 12.06 -7.57
N ARG A 44 5.28 11.54 -8.40
CA ARG A 44 5.50 10.32 -9.17
C ARG A 44 6.68 10.44 -10.13
N LYS A 45 6.75 11.55 -10.89
CA LYS A 45 7.86 11.80 -11.82
C LYS A 45 9.21 11.85 -11.09
N GLY A 46 9.26 12.54 -9.95
CA GLY A 46 10.43 12.59 -9.08
C GLY A 46 10.83 11.21 -8.55
N GLY A 47 9.86 10.44 -8.02
CA GLY A 47 10.10 9.10 -7.48
C GLY A 47 10.61 8.10 -8.52
N LEU A 48 10.11 8.15 -9.76
CA LEU A 48 10.60 7.29 -10.85
C LEU A 48 12.05 7.57 -11.22
N LYS A 49 12.49 8.83 -11.14
CA LYS A 49 13.89 9.22 -11.37
C LYS A 49 14.76 8.88 -10.16
N GLY A 50 14.34 9.32 -8.97
CA GLY A 50 15.09 9.15 -7.72
C GLY A 50 15.25 7.69 -7.30
N GLY A 51 14.22 6.88 -7.46
CA GLY A 51 14.26 5.45 -7.13
C GLY A 51 15.28 4.69 -7.98
N LYS A 52 15.32 4.96 -9.29
CA LYS A 52 16.32 4.38 -10.21
C LYS A 52 17.73 4.84 -9.87
N ALA A 53 17.92 6.13 -9.60
CA ALA A 53 19.22 6.67 -9.21
C ALA A 53 19.73 6.03 -7.91
N ARG A 54 18.87 5.91 -6.89
CA ARG A 54 19.20 5.25 -5.62
C ARG A 54 19.53 3.77 -5.80
N ALA A 55 18.80 3.06 -6.67
CA ALA A 55 19.08 1.66 -6.95
C ALA A 55 20.45 1.48 -7.64
N ALA A 56 20.79 2.37 -8.59
CA ALA A 56 22.06 2.35 -9.29
C ALA A 56 23.26 2.70 -8.40
N SER A 57 23.07 3.56 -7.38
CA SER A 57 24.15 3.94 -6.47
C SER A 57 24.51 2.87 -5.42
N LEU A 58 23.70 1.80 -5.29
CA LEU A 58 23.94 0.76 -4.29
C LEU A 58 24.90 -0.31 -4.80
N THR A 59 25.93 -0.61 -4.01
CA THR A 59 26.83 -1.75 -4.24
C THR A 59 26.12 -3.08 -3.99
N ALA A 60 26.72 -4.18 -4.44
CA ALA A 60 26.19 -5.52 -4.18
C ALA A 60 26.09 -5.84 -2.68
N GLU A 61 27.11 -5.44 -1.90
CA GLU A 61 27.13 -5.60 -0.45
C GLU A 61 26.03 -4.79 0.23
N ALA A 62 25.86 -3.51 -0.14
CA ALA A 62 24.81 -2.67 0.42
C ALA A 62 23.42 -3.23 0.13
N ARG A 63 23.20 -3.80 -1.07
CA ARG A 63 21.95 -4.50 -1.41
C ARG A 63 21.73 -5.75 -0.56
N ALA A 64 22.79 -6.54 -0.32
CA ALA A 64 22.72 -7.74 0.50
C ALA A 64 22.38 -7.40 1.97
N GLU A 65 22.99 -6.35 2.53
CA GLU A 65 22.70 -5.90 3.89
C GLU A 65 21.26 -5.39 4.06
N ILE A 66 20.75 -4.65 3.07
CA ILE A 66 19.33 -4.22 3.05
C ILE A 66 18.40 -5.45 3.01
N ALA A 67 18.72 -6.45 2.19
CA ALA A 67 17.92 -7.66 2.07
C ALA A 67 17.90 -8.49 3.37
N LYS A 68 19.05 -8.66 4.02
CA LYS A 68 19.14 -9.34 5.33
C LYS A 68 18.29 -8.64 6.38
N LYS A 69 18.40 -7.31 6.49
CA LYS A 69 17.60 -6.50 7.44
C LYS A 69 16.09 -6.64 7.17
N ALA A 70 15.68 -6.62 5.91
CA ALA A 70 14.29 -6.82 5.53
C ALA A 70 13.78 -8.23 5.90
N ALA A 71 14.61 -9.26 5.69
CA ALA A 71 14.27 -10.63 6.05
C ALA A 71 14.11 -10.79 7.57
N SER A 72 15.03 -10.27 8.38
CA SER A 72 14.92 -10.32 9.84
C SER A 72 13.61 -9.71 10.33
N LYS A 73 13.24 -8.52 9.83
CA LYS A 73 11.98 -7.86 10.19
C LYS A 73 10.74 -8.66 9.82
N ARG A 74 10.74 -9.30 8.64
CA ARG A 74 9.63 -10.17 8.21
C ARG A 74 9.45 -11.40 9.11
N TRP A 75 10.54 -11.95 9.65
CA TRP A 75 10.47 -13.13 10.50
C TRP A 75 10.25 -12.79 11.98
N GLU A 76 10.68 -11.62 12.45
CA GLU A 76 10.39 -11.10 13.79
C GLU A 76 8.88 -10.97 14.03
N SER A 77 8.12 -10.43 13.07
CA SER A 77 6.67 -10.26 13.23
C SER A 77 5.93 -11.59 13.39
N ARG A 78 6.44 -12.68 12.80
CA ARG A 78 5.87 -14.03 12.96
C ARG A 78 6.12 -14.57 14.36
N LYS A 79 7.31 -14.35 14.91
CA LYS A 79 7.64 -14.77 16.29
C LYS A 79 6.82 -14.00 17.32
N GLN A 80 6.60 -12.71 17.09
CA GLN A 80 5.74 -11.89 17.96
C GLN A 80 4.29 -12.37 17.95
N GLN A 81 3.73 -12.67 16.77
CA GLN A 81 2.39 -13.25 16.68
C GLN A 81 2.30 -14.60 17.38
N GLN A 82 3.29 -15.48 17.17
CA GLN A 82 3.35 -16.77 17.86
C GLN A 82 3.43 -16.64 19.38
N ALA A 83 4.14 -15.64 19.90
CA ALA A 83 4.22 -15.38 21.33
C ALA A 83 2.87 -14.91 21.90
N ILE A 84 2.18 -14.00 21.20
CA ILE A 84 0.83 -13.53 21.58
C ILE A 84 -0.16 -14.70 21.61
N ASP A 85 -0.14 -15.56 20.59
CA ASP A 85 -1.03 -16.71 20.48
C ASP A 85 -0.71 -17.83 21.50
N SER A 86 0.45 -17.79 22.17
CA SER A 86 0.86 -18.79 23.18
C SER A 86 0.61 -18.35 24.62
N GLU A 87 0.24 -17.09 24.83
CA GLU A 87 -0.08 -16.50 26.14
C GLU A 87 -1.61 -16.40 26.40
N GLU A 88 -2.44 -16.69 25.39
CA GLU A 88 -3.90 -16.93 25.47
C GLU A 88 -4.22 -18.42 25.73
#